data_AF-M2QAT5-F1
#
_entry.id   AF-M2QAT5-F1
#
_cell.length_a   1.000
_cell.length_b   1.000
_cell.length_c   1.000
_cell.angle_alpha   90.00
_cell.angle_beta   90.00
_cell.angle_gamma   90.00
#
_symmetry.space_group_name_H-M   'P 1'
#
loop_
_entity.id
_entity.type
_entity.pdbx_description
1 polymer ?
#
loop_
_entity_poly.entity_id
_entity_poly.type
_entity_poly.pdbx_seq_one_letter_code
_entity_poly.pdbx_strand_id
1 'polypeptide(L)'
;MTRKPARLLAVAIAVIVGFAAAPAASAAPATDPFYAYSGSEPLSSYSPGTVLKTRTLNYHVVGISTPLKVTQLLYRSTDAQGKPSANVTSVVRSLTGDSTKAVSYQSFYDSLNPEHGPSRAIAGDLSLGGLIANAEALFIAPALLLGYNVVIPDTEGQKANFAAGPEYGTNTLDSIRAATKAPETGMNDKTRFGLIGYSGGAIATGWAAALAPDYAPDVNKNLVGFTEGGLLVKPSHNLKYVNGSVAWTGVIPMALIGVSRSFGIDLKPYANSYGLQVLKDMEKASIVDALGRYPGLTWEKFVKPEYTNPNKVLPYVEAVNKINLGSAATPTVPGYIAQGNNGVLEGTFGNPPGIGTGDGVMVAGDVRSLARQYCDTGNKSIKFEQYNLLSHVGAAVAWAPQAIGWLNDRFAGKTAPSTCGKIAPGNSLAPEVPVS
;
A
#
# COMPACT_ATOMS: atom_id res chain seq x y z
N MET A 1 -56.07 -8.48 8.16
CA MET A 1 -54.81 -8.03 8.79
C MET A 1 -53.96 -9.25 9.09
N THR A 2 -52.83 -9.41 8.40
CA THR A 2 -51.66 -10.20 8.82
C THR A 2 -50.59 -10.08 7.72
N ARG A 3 -49.63 -9.16 7.91
CA ARG A 3 -48.47 -9.01 7.02
C ARG A 3 -47.46 -10.13 7.33
N LYS A 4 -47.12 -10.94 6.33
CA LYS A 4 -46.02 -11.91 6.41
C LYS A 4 -44.67 -11.16 6.32
N PRO A 5 -43.66 -11.52 7.13
CA PRO A 5 -42.33 -10.94 7.01
C PRO A 5 -41.58 -11.56 5.81
N ALA A 6 -41.01 -10.69 4.98
CA ALA A 6 -40.07 -11.07 3.92
C ALA A 6 -38.76 -11.54 4.56
N ARG A 7 -38.34 -12.77 4.24
CA ARG A 7 -37.01 -13.28 4.58
C ARG A 7 -36.00 -12.67 3.60
N LEU A 8 -35.15 -11.78 4.10
CA LEU A 8 -33.92 -11.37 3.41
C LEU A 8 -32.94 -12.54 3.42
N LEU A 9 -32.63 -13.06 2.24
CA LEU A 9 -31.55 -14.02 2.03
C LEU A 9 -30.23 -13.25 2.10
N ALA A 10 -29.52 -13.35 3.22
CA ALA A 10 -28.14 -12.89 3.31
C ALA A 10 -27.26 -13.93 2.60
N VAL A 11 -26.76 -13.60 1.41
CA VAL A 11 -25.71 -14.40 0.75
C VAL A 11 -24.38 -14.02 1.40
N ALA A 12 -23.95 -14.83 2.37
CA ALA A 12 -22.60 -14.78 2.90
C ALA A 12 -21.67 -15.44 1.87
N ILE A 13 -20.88 -14.66 1.15
CA ILE A 13 -19.73 -15.18 0.41
C ILE A 13 -18.62 -15.38 1.43
N ALA A 14 -18.61 -16.55 2.07
CA ALA A 14 -17.45 -17.01 2.81
C ALA A 14 -16.47 -17.61 1.80
N VAL A 15 -15.37 -16.89 1.50
CA VAL A 15 -14.22 -17.50 0.84
C VAL A 15 -13.49 -18.34 1.89
N ILE A 16 -13.99 -19.55 2.13
CA ILE A 16 -13.24 -20.57 2.88
C ILE A 16 -12.24 -21.16 1.90
N VAL A 17 -11.00 -20.68 1.94
CA VAL A 17 -9.88 -21.41 1.31
C VAL A 17 -9.59 -22.60 2.20
N GLY A 18 -10.06 -23.78 1.80
CA GLY A 18 -9.69 -25.03 2.46
C GLY A 18 -8.19 -25.30 2.26
N PHE A 19 -7.43 -25.27 3.36
CA PHE A 19 -6.02 -25.65 3.36
C PHE A 19 -5.92 -27.18 3.23
N ALA A 20 -5.72 -27.66 2.00
CA ALA A 20 -5.09 -28.97 1.80
C ALA A 20 -3.59 -28.81 2.05
N ALA A 21 -3.02 -29.67 2.90
CA ALA A 21 -1.59 -29.68 3.20
C ALA A 21 -0.78 -29.82 1.90
N ALA A 22 -0.03 -28.78 1.54
CA ALA A 22 0.87 -28.80 0.40
C ALA A 22 2.13 -29.64 0.72
N PRO A 23 2.71 -30.37 -0.24
CA PRO A 23 3.97 -31.07 -0.03
C PRO A 23 5.11 -30.09 0.28
N ALA A 24 6.07 -30.57 1.07
CA ALA A 24 7.20 -29.82 1.58
C ALA A 24 8.07 -29.18 0.46
N ALA A 25 8.45 -27.93 0.73
CA ALA A 25 9.64 -27.21 0.27
C ALA A 25 10.14 -27.51 -1.16
N SER A 26 9.72 -26.68 -2.11
CA SER A 26 10.47 -26.46 -3.34
C SER A 26 11.84 -25.86 -3.00
N ALA A 27 12.88 -26.29 -3.72
CA ALA A 27 14.25 -25.81 -3.59
C ALA A 27 14.30 -24.27 -3.52
N ALA A 28 15.20 -23.71 -2.70
CA ALA A 28 15.43 -22.27 -2.67
C ALA A 28 15.60 -21.78 -4.13
N PRO A 29 14.73 -20.90 -4.64
CA PRO A 29 14.85 -20.46 -6.02
C PRO A 29 16.23 -19.82 -6.18
N ALA A 30 16.92 -20.16 -7.28
CA ALA A 30 18.14 -19.44 -7.66
C ALA A 30 17.83 -17.94 -7.62
N THR A 31 18.69 -17.14 -6.99
CA THR A 31 18.46 -15.69 -6.88
C THR A 31 18.43 -15.09 -8.27
N ASP A 32 17.25 -14.68 -8.73
CA ASP A 32 17.05 -14.10 -10.05
C ASP A 32 17.85 -12.78 -10.15
N PRO A 33 18.91 -12.73 -11.00
CA PRO A 33 19.80 -11.57 -11.08
C PRO A 33 19.11 -10.33 -11.68
N PHE A 34 17.88 -10.45 -12.19
CA PHE A 34 17.10 -9.32 -12.67
C PHE A 34 16.81 -8.29 -11.56
N TYR A 35 16.56 -8.77 -10.33
CA TYR A 35 16.17 -7.95 -9.18
C TYR A 35 17.35 -7.20 -8.53
N ALA A 36 18.58 -7.55 -8.89
CA ALA A 36 19.78 -6.88 -8.41
C ALA A 36 20.34 -5.93 -9.46
N TYR A 37 20.71 -4.72 -9.07
CA TYR A 37 21.54 -3.87 -9.91
C TYR A 37 22.97 -4.41 -9.96
N SER A 38 23.50 -4.58 -11.16
CA SER A 38 24.82 -5.17 -11.41
C SER A 38 25.63 -4.39 -12.45
N GLY A 39 25.30 -3.11 -12.65
CA GLY A 39 26.05 -2.23 -13.56
C GLY A 39 27.34 -1.72 -12.94
N SER A 40 28.23 -1.20 -13.78
CA SER A 40 29.56 -0.69 -13.36
C SER A 40 29.53 0.69 -12.72
N GLU A 41 28.52 1.51 -13.04
CA GLU A 41 28.36 2.85 -12.50
C GLU A 41 27.54 2.85 -11.20
N PRO A 42 27.80 3.75 -10.24
CA PRO A 42 26.96 3.82 -9.05
C PRO A 42 25.54 4.31 -9.40
N LEU A 43 24.51 3.85 -8.68
CA LEU A 43 23.11 4.27 -8.90
C LEU A 43 22.90 5.80 -8.81
N SER A 44 23.78 6.50 -8.10
CA SER A 44 23.78 7.97 -8.00
C SER A 44 24.05 8.68 -9.34
N SER A 45 24.67 8.03 -10.32
CA SER A 45 24.94 8.61 -11.64
C SER A 45 23.70 8.63 -12.55
N TYR A 46 22.67 7.85 -12.22
CA TYR A 46 21.42 7.81 -12.97
C TYR A 46 20.35 8.69 -12.32
N SER A 47 19.51 9.29 -13.16
CA SER A 47 18.32 10.02 -12.71
C SER A 47 17.21 9.06 -12.24
N PRO A 48 16.33 9.49 -11.31
CA PRO A 48 15.12 8.74 -10.95
C PRO A 48 14.30 8.32 -12.19
N GLY A 49 13.85 7.07 -12.20
CA GLY A 49 13.12 6.44 -13.30
C GLY A 49 13.95 6.05 -14.52
N THR A 50 15.29 6.11 -14.46
CA THR A 50 16.13 5.52 -15.52
C THR A 50 15.98 4.00 -15.52
N VAL A 51 15.73 3.42 -16.69
CA VAL A 51 15.65 1.96 -16.89
C VAL A 51 17.06 1.39 -16.89
N LEU A 52 17.30 0.40 -16.02
CA LEU A 52 18.58 -0.25 -15.78
C LEU A 52 18.65 -1.65 -16.41
N LYS A 53 17.52 -2.38 -16.38
CA LYS A 53 17.34 -3.67 -17.07
C LYS A 53 15.91 -3.78 -17.57
N THR A 54 15.73 -4.48 -18.68
CA THR A 54 14.42 -4.79 -19.25
C THR A 54 14.33 -6.28 -19.53
N ARG A 55 13.19 -6.91 -19.24
CA ARG A 55 12.85 -8.24 -19.74
C ARG A 55 11.38 -8.33 -20.10
N THR A 56 11.05 -9.26 -20.99
CA THR A 56 9.66 -9.59 -21.33
C THR A 56 9.39 -11.04 -20.93
N LEU A 57 8.25 -11.26 -20.28
CA LEU A 57 7.78 -12.59 -19.84
C LEU A 57 6.27 -12.73 -20.02
N ASN A 58 5.75 -13.92 -19.80
CA ASN A 58 4.32 -14.17 -19.72
C ASN A 58 3.81 -13.84 -18.32
N TYR A 59 2.65 -13.21 -18.20
CA TYR A 59 1.99 -13.00 -16.92
C TYR A 59 1.61 -14.37 -16.33
N HIS A 60 1.94 -14.62 -15.07
CA HIS A 60 1.52 -15.82 -14.35
C HIS A 60 0.40 -15.51 -13.35
N VAL A 61 -0.56 -16.41 -13.23
CA VAL A 61 -1.59 -16.39 -12.17
C VAL A 61 -1.45 -17.68 -11.37
N VAL A 62 -1.06 -17.57 -10.11
CA VAL A 62 -0.78 -18.71 -9.22
C VAL A 62 0.20 -19.69 -9.90
N GLY A 63 1.29 -19.14 -10.45
CA GLY A 63 2.34 -19.91 -11.14
C GLY A 63 1.96 -20.44 -12.54
N ILE A 64 0.70 -20.26 -12.96
CA ILE A 64 0.22 -20.72 -14.28
C ILE A 64 0.46 -19.61 -15.30
N SER A 65 1.28 -19.91 -16.31
CA SER A 65 1.60 -18.98 -17.40
C SER A 65 0.36 -18.68 -18.27
N THR A 66 0.14 -17.41 -18.57
CA THR A 66 -0.92 -16.94 -19.47
C THR A 66 -0.31 -16.40 -20.78
N PRO A 67 -1.08 -16.23 -21.87
CA PRO A 67 -0.54 -15.63 -23.09
C PRO A 67 -0.27 -14.12 -22.98
N LEU A 68 -0.68 -13.46 -21.89
CA LEU A 68 -0.52 -12.03 -21.69
C LEU A 68 0.95 -11.68 -21.46
N LYS A 69 1.50 -10.77 -22.26
CA LYS A 69 2.90 -10.33 -22.14
C LYS A 69 3.05 -9.24 -21.09
N VAL A 70 4.14 -9.33 -20.33
CA VAL A 70 4.55 -8.36 -19.32
C VAL A 70 5.97 -7.90 -19.61
N THR A 71 6.18 -6.59 -19.60
CA THR A 71 7.51 -6.00 -19.58
C THR A 71 7.88 -5.69 -18.15
N GLN A 72 8.95 -6.28 -17.64
CA GLN A 72 9.53 -5.89 -16.36
C GLN A 72 10.71 -4.97 -16.57
N LEU A 73 10.77 -3.94 -15.75
CA LEU A 73 11.82 -2.92 -15.76
C LEU A 73 12.46 -2.90 -14.37
N LEU A 74 13.77 -3.13 -14.30
CA LEU A 74 14.57 -2.68 -13.16
C LEU A 74 14.89 -1.21 -13.43
N TYR A 75 14.57 -0.32 -12.50
CA TYR A 75 14.76 1.11 -12.66
C TYR A 75 15.42 1.73 -11.42
N ARG A 76 16.11 2.85 -11.62
CA ARG A 76 16.68 3.63 -10.52
C ARG A 76 15.57 4.40 -9.80
N SER A 77 15.49 4.30 -8.47
CA SER A 77 14.58 5.08 -7.62
C SER A 77 15.30 5.75 -6.45
N THR A 78 14.57 6.13 -5.40
CA THR A 78 15.06 6.84 -4.21
C THR A 78 14.40 6.25 -2.98
N ASP A 79 15.17 5.83 -1.99
CA ASP A 79 14.64 5.27 -0.74
C ASP A 79 14.06 6.36 0.19
N ALA A 80 13.46 5.95 1.32
CA ALA A 80 12.85 6.90 2.27
C ALA A 80 13.84 7.90 2.91
N GLN A 81 15.16 7.66 2.79
CA GLN A 81 16.21 8.53 3.29
C GLN A 81 16.80 9.44 2.20
N GLY A 82 16.26 9.39 0.97
CA GLY A 82 16.75 10.17 -0.16
C GLY A 82 17.96 9.56 -0.86
N LYS A 83 18.34 8.31 -0.54
CA LYS A 83 19.50 7.66 -1.16
C LYS A 83 19.09 6.94 -2.45
N PRO A 84 19.96 6.88 -3.47
CA PRO A 84 19.68 6.12 -4.69
C PRO A 84 19.43 4.64 -4.40
N SER A 85 18.36 4.10 -4.98
CA SER A 85 17.99 2.69 -4.90
C SER A 85 17.68 2.14 -6.30
N ALA A 86 17.55 0.82 -6.42
CA ALA A 86 16.99 0.18 -7.61
C ALA A 86 15.71 -0.54 -7.22
N ASN A 87 14.72 -0.53 -8.12
CA ASN A 87 13.45 -1.20 -7.89
C ASN A 87 12.89 -1.81 -9.18
N VAL A 88 11.88 -2.68 -9.05
CA VAL A 88 11.26 -3.38 -10.18
C VAL A 88 9.81 -2.95 -10.34
N THR A 89 9.38 -2.80 -11.58
CA THR A 89 7.96 -2.65 -11.95
C THR A 89 7.60 -3.62 -13.06
N SER A 90 6.37 -4.13 -13.01
CA SER A 90 5.76 -4.89 -14.09
C SER A 90 4.80 -4.00 -14.88
N VAL A 91 4.90 -4.02 -16.20
CA VAL A 91 4.02 -3.28 -17.09
C VAL A 91 3.24 -4.28 -17.94
N VAL A 92 1.92 -4.23 -17.78
CA VAL A 92 0.97 -5.07 -18.53
C VAL A 92 0.24 -4.19 -19.53
N ARG A 93 0.44 -4.46 -20.81
CA ARG A 93 -0.23 -3.71 -21.87
C ARG A 93 -1.65 -4.23 -22.06
N SER A 94 -2.61 -3.31 -22.22
CA SER A 94 -3.94 -3.71 -22.66
C SER A 94 -3.89 -4.18 -24.11
N LEU A 95 -4.67 -5.23 -24.41
CA LEU A 95 -4.84 -5.75 -25.77
C LEU A 95 -5.83 -4.91 -26.61
N THR A 96 -6.61 -4.05 -25.96
CA THR A 96 -7.67 -3.24 -26.59
C THR A 96 -7.39 -1.73 -26.55
N GLY A 97 -6.38 -1.31 -25.78
CA GLY A 97 -5.96 0.08 -25.64
C GLY A 97 -4.91 0.54 -26.64
N ASP A 98 -4.70 1.85 -26.71
CA ASP A 98 -3.71 2.53 -27.59
C ASP A 98 -2.46 3.02 -26.83
N SER A 99 -2.29 2.59 -25.58
CA SER A 99 -1.23 3.02 -24.64
C SER A 99 -1.24 4.51 -24.23
N THR A 100 -2.24 5.30 -24.60
CA THR A 100 -2.36 6.71 -24.18
C THR A 100 -2.87 6.88 -22.75
N LYS A 101 -3.40 5.80 -22.15
CA LYS A 101 -3.94 5.79 -20.78
C LYS A 101 -3.41 4.58 -20.02
N ALA A 102 -3.01 4.80 -18.78
CA ALA A 102 -2.51 3.76 -17.90
C ALA A 102 -2.98 3.94 -16.46
N VAL A 103 -3.12 2.84 -15.75
CA VAL A 103 -3.39 2.83 -14.32
C VAL A 103 -2.12 2.38 -13.62
N SER A 104 -1.65 3.14 -12.64
CA SER A 104 -0.63 2.68 -11.71
C SER A 104 -1.35 2.00 -10.55
N TYR A 105 -1.24 0.68 -10.47
CA TYR A 105 -1.88 -0.14 -9.44
C TYR A 105 -0.88 -0.43 -8.33
N GLN A 106 -1.19 0.01 -7.12
CA GLN A 106 -0.37 -0.23 -5.94
C GLN A 106 -0.87 -1.47 -5.21
N SER A 107 -0.03 -2.50 -5.18
CA SER A 107 -0.32 -3.77 -4.53
C SER A 107 -0.32 -3.64 -3.01
N PHE A 108 -1.23 -4.35 -2.34
CA PHE A 108 -1.25 -4.54 -0.88
C PHE A 108 -0.60 -5.88 -0.45
N TYR A 109 0.49 -6.27 -1.12
CA TYR A 109 1.18 -7.53 -0.82
C TYR A 109 1.78 -7.60 0.60
N ASP A 110 1.97 -6.45 1.25
CA ASP A 110 2.20 -6.26 2.68
C ASP A 110 3.18 -7.30 3.27
N SER A 111 4.47 -7.17 2.98
CA SER A 111 5.45 -8.22 3.27
C SER A 111 6.83 -7.70 3.64
N LEU A 112 7.48 -8.35 4.61
CA LEU A 112 8.88 -8.11 4.96
C LEU A 112 9.88 -8.95 4.16
N ASN A 113 9.40 -9.74 3.20
CA ASN A 113 10.21 -10.58 2.32
C ASN A 113 10.20 -10.03 0.89
N PRO A 114 11.37 -9.64 0.33
CA PRO A 114 11.49 -9.17 -1.06
C PRO A 114 11.00 -10.16 -2.11
N GLU A 115 11.02 -11.46 -1.81
CA GLU A 115 10.55 -12.51 -2.75
C GLU A 115 9.01 -12.53 -2.89
N HIS A 116 8.26 -11.75 -2.10
CA HIS A 116 6.81 -11.66 -2.19
C HIS A 116 6.32 -10.45 -3.02
N GLY A 117 7.23 -9.67 -3.61
CA GLY A 117 6.84 -8.51 -4.43
C GLY A 117 5.95 -8.90 -5.62
N PRO A 118 5.04 -8.00 -6.07
CA PRO A 118 4.10 -8.32 -7.15
C PRO A 118 4.81 -8.69 -8.46
N SER A 119 5.96 -8.12 -8.77
CA SER A 119 6.74 -8.49 -9.95
C SER A 119 7.21 -9.96 -9.93
N ARG A 120 7.53 -10.51 -8.75
CA ARG A 120 7.92 -11.91 -8.54
C ARG A 120 6.74 -12.84 -8.79
N ALA A 121 5.59 -12.52 -8.20
CA ALA A 121 4.35 -13.27 -8.42
C ALA A 121 3.96 -13.29 -9.92
N ILE A 122 4.06 -12.15 -10.60
CA ILE A 122 3.80 -12.04 -12.05
C ILE A 122 4.80 -12.87 -12.88
N ALA A 123 6.05 -12.98 -12.43
CA ALA A 123 7.08 -13.80 -13.07
C ALA A 123 6.90 -15.32 -12.85
N GLY A 124 6.00 -15.72 -11.95
CA GLY A 124 5.64 -17.12 -11.69
C GLY A 124 6.12 -17.67 -10.35
N ASP A 125 6.73 -16.85 -9.49
CA ASP A 125 7.19 -17.29 -8.17
C ASP A 125 6.00 -17.65 -7.28
N LEU A 126 6.09 -18.81 -6.62
CA LEU A 126 5.07 -19.32 -5.71
C LEU A 126 5.59 -19.27 -4.28
N SER A 127 4.86 -18.55 -3.43
CA SER A 127 5.08 -18.50 -1.98
C SER A 127 3.75 -18.23 -1.28
N LEU A 128 3.62 -18.62 -0.01
CA LEU A 128 2.41 -18.36 0.77
C LEU A 128 2.15 -16.84 0.88
N GLY A 129 3.19 -16.05 1.12
CA GLY A 129 3.10 -14.59 1.17
C GLY A 129 2.84 -13.93 -0.18
N GLY A 130 3.21 -14.57 -1.30
CA GLY A 130 2.92 -14.09 -2.66
C GLY A 130 1.49 -14.35 -3.14
N LEU A 131 0.65 -15.05 -2.36
CA LEU A 131 -0.74 -15.33 -2.76
C LEU A 131 -1.59 -14.06 -2.90
N ILE A 132 -1.30 -13.02 -2.11
CA ILE A 132 -2.00 -11.74 -2.19
C ILE A 132 -1.82 -11.10 -3.57
N ALA A 133 -0.59 -10.94 -4.02
CA ALA A 133 -0.30 -10.39 -5.35
C ALA A 133 -0.95 -11.21 -6.49
N ASN A 134 -1.11 -12.53 -6.31
CA ASN A 134 -1.83 -13.37 -7.26
C ASN A 134 -3.34 -13.12 -7.25
N ALA A 135 -3.95 -12.97 -6.07
CA ALA A 135 -5.36 -12.63 -5.93
C ALA A 135 -5.68 -11.23 -6.51
N GLU A 136 -4.71 -10.32 -6.46
CA GLU A 136 -4.85 -8.96 -6.99
C GLU A 136 -5.03 -8.87 -8.50
N ALA A 137 -4.74 -9.95 -9.24
CA ALA A 137 -5.08 -10.06 -10.66
C ALA A 137 -6.58 -9.77 -10.92
N LEU A 138 -7.47 -10.08 -9.96
CA LEU A 138 -8.91 -9.78 -10.03
C LEU A 138 -9.23 -8.28 -9.97
N PHE A 139 -8.40 -7.48 -9.32
CA PHE A 139 -8.54 -6.01 -9.27
C PHE A 139 -7.89 -5.33 -10.48
N ILE A 140 -6.88 -5.96 -11.07
CA ILE A 140 -6.14 -5.45 -12.23
C ILE A 140 -6.90 -5.71 -13.55
N ALA A 141 -7.51 -6.89 -13.70
CA ALA A 141 -8.15 -7.32 -14.94
C ALA A 141 -9.21 -6.32 -15.48
N PRO A 142 -10.09 -5.72 -14.66
CA PRO A 142 -11.05 -4.74 -15.16
C PRO A 142 -10.40 -3.51 -15.82
N ALA A 143 -9.25 -3.04 -15.32
CA ALA A 143 -8.54 -1.92 -15.93
C ALA A 143 -7.99 -2.29 -17.32
N LEU A 144 -7.41 -3.49 -17.46
CA LEU A 144 -6.93 -3.99 -18.74
C LEU A 144 -8.06 -4.14 -19.77
N LEU A 145 -9.23 -4.66 -19.34
CA LEU A 145 -10.42 -4.81 -20.17
C LEU A 145 -11.00 -3.46 -20.63
N LEU A 146 -10.86 -2.41 -19.83
CA LEU A 146 -11.26 -1.04 -20.16
C LEU A 146 -10.26 -0.32 -21.09
N GLY A 147 -9.19 -0.99 -21.53
CA GLY A 147 -8.20 -0.41 -22.44
C GLY A 147 -7.03 0.29 -21.75
N TYR A 148 -6.89 0.19 -20.43
CA TYR A 148 -5.76 0.79 -19.73
C TYR A 148 -4.56 -0.15 -19.70
N ASN A 149 -3.37 0.38 -19.99
CA ASN A 149 -2.14 -0.29 -19.55
C ASN A 149 -2.09 -0.27 -18.01
N VAL A 150 -1.43 -1.23 -17.39
CA VAL A 150 -1.27 -1.27 -15.94
C VAL A 150 0.21 -1.32 -15.57
N VAL A 151 0.63 -0.40 -14.69
CA VAL A 151 1.98 -0.33 -14.10
C VAL A 151 1.88 -0.78 -12.65
N ILE A 152 2.62 -1.82 -12.30
CA ILE A 152 2.56 -2.51 -11.00
C ILE A 152 3.97 -2.50 -10.39
N PRO A 153 4.34 -1.46 -9.63
CA PRO A 153 5.63 -1.39 -8.95
C PRO A 153 5.68 -2.29 -7.72
N ASP A 154 6.86 -2.79 -7.39
CA ASP A 154 7.15 -3.35 -6.06
C ASP A 154 7.28 -2.19 -5.07
N THR A 155 6.16 -1.69 -4.58
CA THR A 155 6.08 -0.41 -3.83
C THR A 155 6.99 -0.38 -2.60
N GLU A 156 7.20 -1.50 -1.92
CA GLU A 156 8.05 -1.54 -0.71
C GLU A 156 9.56 -1.67 -1.00
N GLY A 157 9.94 -1.68 -2.27
CA GLY A 157 11.33 -1.78 -2.70
C GLY A 157 11.93 -3.19 -2.55
N GLN A 158 13.16 -3.36 -3.00
CA GLN A 158 13.86 -4.65 -3.02
C GLN A 158 14.33 -5.14 -1.64
N LYS A 159 14.08 -4.37 -0.58
CA LYS A 159 14.25 -4.79 0.83
C LYS A 159 12.94 -5.09 1.53
N ALA A 160 11.81 -4.85 0.87
CA ALA A 160 10.46 -5.02 1.40
C ALA A 160 10.28 -4.24 2.73
N ASN A 161 10.48 -2.93 2.65
CA ASN A 161 10.41 -2.02 3.78
C ASN A 161 8.95 -1.68 4.10
N PHE A 162 8.22 -2.66 4.66
CA PHE A 162 6.80 -2.52 4.95
C PHE A 162 6.47 -1.27 5.79
N ALA A 163 5.36 -0.60 5.43
CA ALA A 163 4.83 0.64 5.99
C ALA A 163 5.72 1.90 5.83
N ALA A 164 6.81 1.86 5.06
CA ALA A 164 7.66 3.02 4.77
C ALA A 164 7.08 3.91 3.64
N GLY A 165 6.02 4.65 3.95
CA GLY A 165 5.24 5.41 2.95
C GLY A 165 6.03 6.31 1.98
N PRO A 166 7.00 7.13 2.41
CA PRO A 166 7.80 7.95 1.49
C PRO A 166 8.50 7.14 0.39
N GLU A 167 9.05 5.97 0.73
CA GLU A 167 9.70 5.06 -0.23
C GLU A 167 8.67 4.46 -1.20
N TYR A 168 7.44 4.19 -0.74
CA TYR A 168 6.38 3.70 -1.63
C TYR A 168 6.00 4.75 -2.68
N GLY A 169 5.96 6.02 -2.27
CA GLY A 169 5.64 7.13 -3.14
C GLY A 169 6.69 7.35 -4.23
N THR A 170 7.98 7.40 -3.87
CA THR A 170 9.08 7.55 -4.83
C THR A 170 9.18 6.35 -5.76
N ASN A 171 9.08 5.12 -5.24
CA ASN A 171 9.06 3.90 -6.05
C ASN A 171 7.91 3.94 -7.07
N THR A 172 6.72 4.38 -6.68
CA THR A 172 5.57 4.50 -7.58
C THR A 172 5.80 5.53 -8.67
N LEU A 173 6.21 6.75 -8.33
CA LEU A 173 6.41 7.84 -9.30
C LEU A 173 7.54 7.53 -10.29
N ASP A 174 8.64 6.95 -9.81
CA ASP A 174 9.75 6.56 -10.67
C ASP A 174 9.43 5.34 -11.55
N SER A 175 8.52 4.47 -11.13
CA SER A 175 8.02 3.38 -11.98
C SER A 175 7.26 3.93 -13.19
N ILE A 176 6.48 5.01 -13.00
CA ILE A 176 5.78 5.71 -14.09
C ILE A 176 6.81 6.33 -15.04
N ARG A 177 7.82 7.03 -14.51
CA ARG A 177 8.93 7.55 -15.34
C ARG A 177 9.60 6.45 -16.15
N ALA A 178 9.97 5.34 -15.51
CA ALA A 178 10.61 4.21 -16.18
C ALA A 178 9.70 3.63 -17.28
N ALA A 179 8.42 3.43 -16.97
CA ALA A 179 7.43 2.92 -17.90
C ALA A 179 7.28 3.82 -19.13
N THR A 180 7.28 5.15 -18.97
CA THR A 180 7.19 6.11 -20.08
C THR A 180 8.49 6.29 -20.89
N LYS A 181 9.63 5.81 -20.38
CA LYS A 181 10.95 5.88 -21.05
C LYS A 181 11.33 4.58 -21.76
N ALA A 182 10.68 3.46 -21.43
CA ALA A 182 10.92 2.15 -22.03
C ALA A 182 10.03 1.95 -23.28
N PRO A 183 10.59 1.88 -24.51
CA PRO A 183 9.79 1.71 -25.73
C PRO A 183 8.91 0.45 -25.74
N GLU A 184 9.35 -0.62 -25.07
CA GLU A 184 8.65 -1.91 -25.00
C GLU A 184 7.26 -1.81 -24.35
N THR A 185 7.07 -0.82 -23.49
CA THR A 185 5.79 -0.57 -22.81
C THR A 185 4.75 0.06 -23.73
N GLY A 186 5.19 0.68 -24.83
CA GLY A 186 4.36 1.49 -25.72
C GLY A 186 3.81 2.78 -25.10
N MET A 187 4.19 3.13 -23.87
CA MET A 187 3.84 4.40 -23.22
C MET A 187 4.88 5.47 -23.51
N ASN A 188 4.50 6.74 -23.30
CA ASN A 188 5.39 7.89 -23.49
C ASN A 188 5.07 9.02 -22.50
N ASP A 189 5.74 10.15 -22.66
CA ASP A 189 5.61 11.35 -21.82
C ASP A 189 4.24 12.05 -21.89
N LYS A 190 3.35 11.61 -22.79
CA LYS A 190 1.95 12.07 -22.91
C LYS A 190 0.94 11.05 -22.40
N THR A 191 1.37 9.84 -22.03
CA THR A 191 0.49 8.84 -21.43
C THR A 191 -0.09 9.40 -20.14
N ARG A 192 -1.42 9.39 -20.01
CA ARG A 192 -2.12 9.84 -18.81
C ARG A 192 -2.22 8.70 -17.80
N PHE A 193 -2.09 9.01 -16.52
CA PHE A 193 -2.06 8.02 -15.44
C PHE A 193 -3.13 8.26 -14.38
N GLY A 194 -3.78 7.20 -13.92
CA GLY A 194 -4.59 7.18 -12.71
C GLY A 194 -3.89 6.36 -11.63
N LEU A 195 -3.87 6.83 -10.39
CA LEU A 195 -3.31 6.06 -9.26
C LEU A 195 -4.42 5.34 -8.51
N ILE A 196 -4.21 4.06 -8.16
CA ILE A 196 -5.20 3.24 -7.44
C ILE A 196 -4.54 2.28 -6.45
N GLY A 197 -5.06 2.23 -5.22
CA GLY A 197 -4.58 1.31 -4.20
C GLY A 197 -5.54 1.21 -3.01
N TYR A 198 -5.52 0.09 -2.30
CA TYR A 198 -6.29 -0.14 -1.08
C TYR A 198 -5.38 -0.71 0.00
N SER A 199 -5.68 -0.50 1.29
CA SER A 199 -4.85 -1.00 2.40
C SER A 199 -3.39 -0.54 2.28
N GLY A 200 -2.39 -1.45 2.30
CA GLY A 200 -1.00 -1.11 2.03
C GLY A 200 -0.77 -0.44 0.67
N GLY A 201 -1.57 -0.80 -0.34
CA GLY A 201 -1.58 -0.13 -1.63
C GLY A 201 -2.01 1.34 -1.53
N ALA A 202 -2.94 1.67 -0.62
CA ALA A 202 -3.34 3.06 -0.38
C ALA A 202 -2.21 3.89 0.24
N ILE A 203 -1.31 3.28 1.02
CA ILE A 203 -0.10 3.96 1.51
C ILE A 203 0.72 4.47 0.32
N ALA A 204 0.96 3.60 -0.66
CA ALA A 204 1.71 3.94 -1.85
C ALA A 204 0.99 4.98 -2.71
N THR A 205 -0.33 4.83 -2.91
CA THR A 205 -1.14 5.78 -3.69
C THR A 205 -1.14 7.18 -3.05
N GLY A 206 -1.37 7.27 -1.74
CA GLY A 206 -1.43 8.54 -1.01
C GLY A 206 -0.10 9.26 -0.96
N TRP A 207 1.00 8.54 -0.66
CA TRP A 207 2.35 9.13 -0.69
C TRP A 207 2.79 9.51 -2.10
N ALA A 208 2.47 8.72 -3.13
CA ALA A 208 2.76 9.09 -4.51
C ALA A 208 2.01 10.37 -4.90
N ALA A 209 0.72 10.47 -4.56
CA ALA A 209 -0.09 11.66 -4.85
C ALA A 209 0.43 12.92 -4.11
N ALA A 210 0.85 12.76 -2.85
CA ALA A 210 1.40 13.85 -2.03
C ALA A 210 2.78 14.33 -2.54
N LEU A 211 3.64 13.39 -2.96
CA LEU A 211 4.99 13.71 -3.43
C LEU A 211 5.03 14.16 -4.90
N ALA A 212 4.05 13.79 -5.72
CA ALA A 212 4.06 14.05 -7.16
C ALA A 212 4.35 15.50 -7.55
N PRO A 213 3.76 16.54 -6.93
CA PRO A 213 3.96 17.92 -7.36
C PRO A 213 5.42 18.38 -7.30
N ASP A 214 6.13 18.00 -6.23
CA ASP A 214 7.50 18.46 -5.97
C ASP A 214 8.55 17.46 -6.46
N TYR A 215 8.34 16.16 -6.22
CA TYR A 215 9.31 15.11 -6.56
C TYR A 215 9.27 14.71 -8.04
N ALA A 216 8.07 14.66 -8.63
CA ALA A 216 7.86 14.24 -10.00
C ALA A 216 6.87 15.12 -10.77
N PRO A 217 7.15 16.43 -10.94
CA PRO A 217 6.27 17.34 -11.66
C PRO A 217 6.02 16.89 -13.11
N ASP A 218 6.98 16.21 -13.72
CA ASP A 218 6.87 15.56 -15.04
C ASP A 218 5.83 14.43 -15.08
N VAL A 219 5.63 13.71 -13.97
CA VAL A 219 4.56 12.71 -13.82
C VAL A 219 3.26 13.39 -13.41
N ASN A 220 3.31 14.31 -12.44
CA ASN A 220 2.15 15.00 -11.87
C ASN A 220 1.24 15.63 -12.93
N LYS A 221 1.84 16.29 -13.93
CA LYS A 221 1.09 16.93 -15.05
C LYS A 221 0.25 15.96 -15.88
N ASN A 222 0.57 14.66 -15.83
CA ASN A 222 -0.12 13.60 -16.57
C ASN A 222 -1.05 12.75 -15.68
N LEU A 223 -1.09 13.02 -14.37
CA LEU A 223 -2.01 12.35 -13.46
C LEU A 223 -3.44 12.90 -13.64
N VAL A 224 -4.40 12.00 -13.85
CA VAL A 224 -5.83 12.36 -13.95
C VAL A 224 -6.51 12.39 -12.57
N GLY A 225 -5.89 11.78 -11.57
CA GLY A 225 -6.35 11.71 -10.20
C GLY A 225 -5.84 10.46 -9.47
N PHE A 226 -6.11 10.39 -8.17
CA PHE A 226 -5.85 9.22 -7.34
C PHE A 226 -7.14 8.71 -6.69
N THR A 227 -7.24 7.40 -6.51
CA THR A 227 -8.30 6.78 -5.72
C THR A 227 -7.69 5.79 -4.74
N GLU A 228 -8.06 5.90 -3.47
CA GLU A 228 -7.50 5.09 -2.40
C GLU A 228 -8.53 4.71 -1.35
N GLY A 229 -8.26 3.67 -0.57
CA GLY A 229 -9.10 3.36 0.57
C GLY A 229 -8.44 2.47 1.63
N GLY A 230 -8.96 2.52 2.86
CA GLY A 230 -8.34 1.82 4.00
C GLY A 230 -6.93 2.36 4.25
N LEU A 231 -6.79 3.68 4.39
CA LEU A 231 -5.50 4.37 4.36
C LEU A 231 -4.84 4.48 5.74
N LEU A 232 -3.56 4.12 5.82
CA LEU A 232 -2.71 4.43 6.98
C LEU A 232 -2.25 5.89 6.90
N VAL A 233 -2.82 6.76 7.74
CA VAL A 233 -2.47 8.18 7.79
C VAL A 233 -1.44 8.49 8.86
N LYS A 234 -1.75 8.15 10.13
CA LYS A 234 -0.91 8.46 11.29
C LYS A 234 -0.50 7.19 12.03
N PRO A 235 0.71 6.65 11.78
CA PRO A 235 1.15 5.36 12.32
C PRO A 235 1.15 5.26 13.85
N SER A 236 1.38 6.36 14.58
CA SER A 236 1.34 6.37 16.04
C SER A 236 -0.07 6.14 16.62
N HIS A 237 -1.12 6.63 15.94
CA HIS A 237 -2.51 6.33 16.30
C HIS A 237 -2.84 4.87 15.97
N ASN A 238 -2.40 4.42 14.78
CA ASN A 238 -2.62 3.05 14.33
C ASN A 238 -2.01 2.02 15.28
N LEU A 239 -0.79 2.25 15.80
CA LEU A 239 -0.18 1.38 16.83
C LEU A 239 -1.12 1.21 18.05
N LYS A 240 -1.72 2.30 18.53
CA LYS A 240 -2.66 2.27 19.67
C LYS A 240 -4.00 1.62 19.31
N TYR A 241 -4.44 1.75 18.05
CA TYR A 241 -5.71 1.22 17.57
C TYR A 241 -5.69 -0.31 17.43
N VAL A 242 -4.64 -0.87 16.83
CA VAL A 242 -4.51 -2.33 16.66
C VAL A 242 -3.91 -3.03 17.90
N ASN A 243 -3.51 -2.26 18.92
CA ASN A 243 -2.95 -2.76 20.18
C ASN A 243 -3.94 -3.73 20.85
N GLY A 244 -3.57 -5.01 20.98
CA GLY A 244 -4.42 -6.02 21.59
C GLY A 244 -5.54 -6.57 20.70
N SER A 245 -5.57 -6.25 19.40
CA SER A 245 -6.44 -6.93 18.42
C SER A 245 -6.24 -8.45 18.45
N VAL A 246 -7.29 -9.22 18.13
CA VAL A 246 -7.16 -10.69 18.10
C VAL A 246 -6.58 -11.19 16.77
N ALA A 247 -6.74 -10.43 15.69
CA ALA A 247 -6.37 -10.85 14.34
C ALA A 247 -5.22 -10.04 13.73
N TRP A 248 -5.11 -8.75 14.05
CA TRP A 248 -4.19 -7.83 13.36
C TRP A 248 -2.94 -7.43 14.15
N THR A 249 -2.75 -7.98 15.35
CA THR A 249 -1.58 -7.63 16.18
C THR A 249 -0.24 -8.00 15.56
N GLY A 250 -0.20 -9.01 14.67
CA GLY A 250 0.99 -9.34 13.91
C GLY A 250 1.49 -8.22 12.99
N VAL A 251 0.64 -7.26 12.60
CA VAL A 251 1.04 -6.10 11.81
C VAL A 251 1.91 -5.13 12.60
N ILE A 252 1.79 -5.09 13.94
CA ILE A 252 2.61 -4.23 14.80
C ILE A 252 4.11 -4.52 14.61
N PRO A 253 4.61 -5.74 14.87
CA PRO A 253 6.02 -6.04 14.64
C PRO A 253 6.41 -5.94 13.16
N MET A 254 5.50 -6.21 12.21
CA MET A 254 5.81 -6.03 10.79
C MET A 254 6.15 -4.58 10.46
N ALA A 255 5.28 -3.65 10.84
CA ALA A 255 5.48 -2.22 10.58
C ALA A 255 6.73 -1.70 11.30
N LEU A 256 6.97 -2.12 12.55
CA LEU A 256 8.18 -1.76 13.29
C LEU A 256 9.44 -2.22 12.54
N ILE A 257 9.50 -3.49 12.09
CA ILE A 257 10.67 -4.01 11.37
C ILE A 257 10.87 -3.29 10.03
N GLY A 258 9.80 -3.14 9.23
CA GLY A 258 9.88 -2.53 7.89
C GLY A 258 10.33 -1.07 7.94
N VAL A 259 9.71 -0.28 8.83
CA VAL A 259 10.08 1.12 9.05
C VAL A 259 11.49 1.23 9.62
N SER A 260 11.87 0.37 10.57
CA SER A 260 13.24 0.35 11.10
C SER A 260 14.28 0.02 10.05
N ARG A 261 14.01 -0.90 9.11
CA ARG A 261 14.89 -1.15 7.96
C ARG A 261 15.02 0.06 7.05
N SER A 262 13.91 0.73 6.76
CA SER A 262 13.88 1.90 5.89
C SER A 262 14.70 3.06 6.45
N PHE A 263 14.71 3.25 7.78
CA PHE A 263 15.43 4.35 8.45
C PHE A 263 16.72 3.94 9.17
N GLY A 264 17.13 2.68 9.13
CA GLY A 264 18.37 2.20 9.78
C GLY A 264 18.31 2.19 11.31
N ILE A 265 17.16 1.89 11.90
CA ILE A 265 16.93 1.90 13.35
C ILE A 265 17.16 0.50 13.93
N ASP A 266 17.92 0.41 15.03
CA ASP A 266 18.01 -0.82 15.83
C ASP A 266 16.95 -0.84 16.93
N LEU A 267 16.01 -1.79 16.86
CA LEU A 267 14.95 -1.96 17.86
C LEU A 267 15.39 -2.77 19.09
N LYS A 268 16.50 -3.52 19.01
CA LYS A 268 16.94 -4.45 20.06
C LYS A 268 17.17 -3.78 21.42
N PRO A 269 17.70 -2.54 21.52
CA PRO A 269 17.87 -1.88 22.81
C PRO A 269 16.56 -1.63 23.57
N TYR A 270 15.44 -1.55 22.86
CA TYR A 270 14.12 -1.21 23.41
C TYR A 270 13.23 -2.44 23.67
N ALA A 271 13.47 -3.53 22.95
CA ALA A 271 12.72 -4.78 23.07
C ALA A 271 13.10 -5.55 24.34
N ASN A 272 12.12 -6.19 24.98
CA ASN A 272 12.38 -7.18 26.03
C ASN A 272 12.70 -8.56 25.38
N SER A 273 12.90 -9.61 26.18
CA SER A 273 13.22 -10.95 25.65
C SER A 273 12.14 -11.50 24.71
N TYR A 274 10.87 -11.25 25.00
CA TYR A 274 9.76 -11.64 24.13
C TYR A 274 9.73 -10.80 22.85
N GLY A 275 9.93 -9.49 22.94
CA GLY A 275 10.05 -8.62 21.77
C GLY A 275 11.20 -9.00 20.84
N LEU A 276 12.35 -9.38 21.39
CA LEU A 276 13.48 -9.89 20.60
C LEU A 276 13.14 -11.20 19.86
N GLN A 277 12.38 -12.09 20.49
CA GLN A 277 11.87 -13.29 19.82
C GLN A 277 10.92 -12.92 18.69
N VAL A 278 9.95 -12.04 18.94
CA VAL A 278 8.98 -11.59 17.92
C VAL A 278 9.70 -10.92 16.73
N LEU A 279 10.71 -10.08 16.99
CA LEU A 279 11.51 -9.43 15.93
C LEU A 279 12.21 -10.45 15.03
N LYS A 280 12.78 -11.49 15.63
CA LYS A 280 13.45 -12.57 14.88
C LYS A 280 12.45 -13.40 14.08
N ASP A 281 11.34 -13.78 14.71
CA ASP A 281 10.32 -14.63 14.09
C ASP A 281 9.61 -13.94 12.91
N MET A 282 9.48 -12.61 12.96
CA MET A 282 8.76 -11.81 11.97
C MET A 282 9.67 -11.20 10.90
N GLU A 283 10.98 -11.47 10.90
CA GLU A 283 11.95 -10.82 10.02
C GLU A 283 11.58 -10.91 8.52
N LYS A 284 10.93 -11.98 8.09
CA LYS A 284 10.48 -12.15 6.68
C LYS A 284 8.98 -12.44 6.58
N ALA A 285 8.19 -12.05 7.58
CA ALA A 285 6.76 -12.32 7.60
C ALA A 285 6.02 -11.57 6.49
N SER A 286 5.05 -12.24 5.88
CA SER A 286 4.00 -11.62 5.06
C SER A 286 2.77 -11.29 5.90
N ILE A 287 1.84 -10.53 5.34
CA ILE A 287 0.54 -10.27 5.97
C ILE A 287 -0.22 -11.57 6.26
N VAL A 288 -0.09 -12.59 5.39
CA VAL A 288 -0.69 -13.91 5.59
C VAL A 288 -0.10 -14.61 6.81
N ASP A 289 1.21 -14.46 7.07
CA ASP A 289 1.87 -15.00 8.25
C ASP A 289 1.50 -14.25 9.54
N ALA A 290 1.18 -12.97 9.41
CA ALA A 290 0.90 -12.07 10.54
C ALA A 290 -0.54 -12.17 11.05
N LEU A 291 -1.49 -12.49 10.18
CA LEU A 291 -2.90 -12.63 10.55
C LEU A 291 -3.09 -13.75 11.59
N GLY A 292 -3.66 -13.38 12.73
CA GLY A 292 -3.89 -14.29 13.86
C GLY A 292 -2.61 -14.65 14.65
N ARG A 293 -1.45 -14.12 14.28
CA ARG A 293 -0.19 -14.36 14.99
C ARG A 293 -0.03 -13.40 16.17
N TYR A 294 0.45 -13.92 17.29
CA TYR A 294 0.59 -13.19 18.56
C TYR A 294 -0.73 -12.49 18.98
N PRO A 295 -1.84 -13.23 19.12
CA PRO A 295 -3.15 -12.65 19.44
C PRO A 295 -3.09 -11.89 20.77
N GLY A 296 -3.58 -10.64 20.78
CA GLY A 296 -3.55 -9.79 21.97
C GLY A 296 -2.15 -9.27 22.34
N LEU A 297 -1.17 -9.34 21.44
CA LEU A 297 0.12 -8.64 21.59
C LEU A 297 -0.15 -7.14 21.75
N THR A 298 0.57 -6.54 22.68
CA THR A 298 0.59 -5.09 22.84
C THR A 298 2.00 -4.53 22.82
N TRP A 299 2.14 -3.23 22.60
CA TRP A 299 3.41 -2.52 22.70
C TRP A 299 4.11 -2.80 24.06
N GLU A 300 3.37 -2.75 25.15
CA GLU A 300 3.87 -2.97 26.52
C GLU A 300 4.41 -4.39 26.72
N LYS A 301 3.82 -5.40 26.06
CA LYS A 301 4.33 -6.79 26.10
C LYS A 301 5.61 -6.94 25.29
N PHE A 302 5.84 -6.08 24.29
CA PHE A 302 6.94 -6.17 23.34
C PHE A 302 8.22 -5.47 23.86
N VAL A 303 8.08 -4.34 24.57
CA VAL A 303 9.20 -3.50 25.02
C VAL A 303 9.62 -3.74 26.47
N LYS A 304 10.80 -3.23 26.85
CA LYS A 304 11.24 -3.19 28.25
C LYS A 304 10.38 -2.19 29.05
N PRO A 305 10.24 -2.38 30.39
CA PRO A 305 9.34 -1.55 31.22
C PRO A 305 9.54 -0.04 31.09
N GLU A 306 10.78 0.41 30.92
CA GLU A 306 11.14 1.82 30.75
C GLU A 306 10.63 2.47 29.44
N TYR A 307 10.27 1.66 28.44
CA TYR A 307 9.81 2.10 27.10
C TYR A 307 8.32 1.85 26.84
N THR A 308 7.54 1.52 27.87
CA THR A 308 6.09 1.27 27.77
C THR A 308 5.31 2.46 27.19
N ASN A 309 5.81 3.69 27.35
CA ASN A 309 5.37 4.82 26.54
C ASN A 309 6.20 4.87 25.24
N PRO A 310 5.61 4.68 24.04
CA PRO A 310 6.35 4.74 22.77
C PRO A 310 7.13 6.04 22.58
N ASN A 311 6.63 7.16 23.13
CA ASN A 311 7.27 8.46 22.98
C ASN A 311 8.57 8.62 23.80
N LYS A 312 8.92 7.63 24.65
CA LYS A 312 10.26 7.52 25.27
C LYS A 312 11.30 6.91 24.35
N VAL A 313 10.88 6.32 23.23
CA VAL A 313 11.77 5.74 22.22
C VAL A 313 11.99 6.77 21.13
N LEU A 314 13.06 7.57 21.25
CA LEU A 314 13.34 8.65 20.29
C LEU A 314 13.38 8.18 18.82
N PRO A 315 14.05 7.06 18.46
CA PRO A 315 14.03 6.57 17.08
C PRO A 315 12.64 6.22 16.57
N TYR A 316 11.75 5.74 17.44
CA TYR A 316 10.36 5.48 17.09
C TYR A 316 9.63 6.79 16.78
N VAL A 317 9.74 7.81 17.64
CA VAL A 317 9.09 9.12 17.44
C VAL A 317 9.54 9.76 16.12
N GLU A 318 10.85 9.75 15.86
CA GLU A 318 11.40 10.29 14.61
C GLU A 318 10.86 9.53 13.40
N ALA A 319 10.83 8.19 13.46
CA ALA A 319 10.35 7.37 12.36
C ALA A 319 8.86 7.60 12.07
N VAL A 320 7.98 7.48 13.08
CA VAL A 320 6.52 7.63 12.88
C VAL A 320 6.15 9.02 12.39
N ASN A 321 6.91 10.05 12.75
CA ASN A 321 6.72 11.41 12.24
C ASN A 321 7.12 11.54 10.76
N LYS A 322 8.19 10.86 10.32
CA LYS A 322 8.60 10.82 8.90
C LYS A 322 7.60 10.09 8.01
N ILE A 323 6.85 9.13 8.56
CA ILE A 323 5.83 8.36 7.84
C ILE A 323 4.39 8.79 8.19
N ASN A 324 4.20 9.92 8.87
CA ASN A 324 2.88 10.51 9.08
C ASN A 324 2.47 11.27 7.82
N LEU A 325 1.51 10.72 7.07
CA LEU A 325 1.02 11.33 5.82
C LEU A 325 0.35 12.69 6.08
N GLY A 326 -0.17 12.93 7.29
CA GLY A 326 -0.68 14.23 7.70
C GLY A 326 0.38 15.34 7.73
N SER A 327 1.67 14.99 7.75
CA SER A 327 2.78 15.94 7.63
C SER A 327 3.24 16.16 6.18
N ALA A 328 2.70 15.40 5.22
CA ALA A 328 3.09 15.50 3.81
C ALA A 328 2.36 16.66 3.10
N ALA A 329 2.87 17.02 1.92
CA ALA A 329 2.25 18.02 1.07
C ALA A 329 0.86 17.58 0.58
N THR A 330 0.04 18.55 0.20
CA THR A 330 -1.29 18.29 -0.36
C THR A 330 -1.19 17.91 -1.83
N PRO A 331 -1.76 16.77 -2.27
CA PRO A 331 -1.82 16.42 -3.68
C PRO A 331 -2.49 17.52 -4.50
N THR A 332 -2.01 17.77 -5.73
CA THR A 332 -2.60 18.80 -6.62
C THR A 332 -3.68 18.25 -7.55
N VAL A 333 -3.71 16.93 -7.76
CA VAL A 333 -4.66 16.24 -8.64
C VAL A 333 -5.92 15.84 -7.86
N PRO A 334 -7.10 15.67 -8.52
CA PRO A 334 -8.31 15.22 -7.84
C PRO A 334 -8.13 13.89 -7.10
N GLY A 335 -8.88 13.69 -6.02
CA GLY A 335 -8.78 12.50 -5.16
C GLY A 335 -10.13 11.88 -4.81
N TYR A 336 -10.19 10.55 -4.77
CA TYR A 336 -11.28 9.78 -4.15
C TYR A 336 -10.74 8.92 -3.01
N ILE A 337 -11.13 9.25 -1.77
CA ILE A 337 -10.64 8.59 -0.55
C ILE A 337 -11.81 7.86 0.10
N ALA A 338 -11.69 6.55 0.32
CA ALA A 338 -12.71 5.73 0.95
C ALA A 338 -12.24 5.10 2.27
N GLN A 339 -13.14 4.95 3.25
CA GLN A 339 -12.78 4.41 4.56
C GLN A 339 -13.91 3.64 5.22
N GLY A 340 -13.64 2.41 5.70
CA GLY A 340 -14.55 1.69 6.59
C GLY A 340 -14.51 2.25 8.02
N ASN A 341 -15.51 1.92 8.85
CA ASN A 341 -15.51 2.31 10.27
C ASN A 341 -16.10 1.24 11.21
N ASN A 342 -16.18 -0.01 10.76
CA ASN A 342 -16.70 -1.12 11.56
C ASN A 342 -15.70 -2.28 11.66
N GLY A 343 -14.68 -2.13 12.49
CA GLY A 343 -13.61 -3.12 12.67
C GLY A 343 -13.93 -4.42 13.39
N VAL A 344 -15.18 -4.62 13.81
CA VAL A 344 -15.59 -5.78 14.62
C VAL A 344 -15.35 -7.11 13.89
N LEU A 345 -15.70 -7.19 12.60
CA LEU A 345 -15.48 -8.39 11.80
C LEU A 345 -13.99 -8.71 11.62
N GLU A 346 -13.15 -7.68 11.76
CA GLU A 346 -11.72 -7.77 11.58
C GLU A 346 -11.02 -8.09 12.90
N GLY A 347 -11.77 -8.34 13.98
CA GLY A 347 -11.20 -8.71 15.29
C GLY A 347 -10.59 -7.54 16.05
N THR A 348 -10.85 -6.31 15.64
CA THR A 348 -10.39 -5.10 16.35
C THR A 348 -11.60 -4.39 16.95
N PHE A 349 -11.72 -4.50 18.26
CA PHE A 349 -12.83 -3.94 19.06
C PHE A 349 -12.44 -2.61 19.73
N GLY A 350 -11.23 -2.11 19.47
CA GLY A 350 -10.68 -0.93 20.09
C GLY A 350 -11.44 0.35 19.75
N ASN A 351 -11.59 1.22 20.74
CA ASN A 351 -12.05 2.60 20.58
C ASN A 351 -11.18 3.51 21.47
N PRO A 352 -9.87 3.67 21.20
CA PRO A 352 -8.97 4.35 22.10
C PRO A 352 -9.36 5.82 22.29
N PRO A 353 -9.35 6.36 23.53
CA PRO A 353 -9.66 7.76 23.79
C PRO A 353 -8.80 8.70 22.91
N GLY A 354 -9.45 9.67 22.26
CA GLY A 354 -8.79 10.63 21.37
C GLY A 354 -8.42 10.12 19.97
N ILE A 355 -8.65 8.83 19.67
CA ILE A 355 -8.41 8.22 18.34
C ILE A 355 -9.72 7.72 17.73
N GLY A 356 -10.58 7.09 18.53
CA GLY A 356 -11.86 6.58 18.05
C GLY A 356 -11.77 5.20 17.39
N THR A 357 -12.76 4.89 16.56
CA THR A 357 -12.87 3.63 15.82
C THR A 357 -12.22 3.70 14.43
N GLY A 358 -12.23 2.56 13.74
CA GLY A 358 -11.69 2.38 12.41
C GLY A 358 -12.33 1.19 11.70
N ASP A 359 -11.78 0.82 10.55
CA ASP A 359 -12.26 -0.32 9.76
C ASP A 359 -11.77 -1.68 10.28
N GLY A 360 -11.02 -1.69 11.38
CA GLY A 360 -10.41 -2.87 11.98
C GLY A 360 -8.90 -2.92 11.82
N VAL A 361 -8.36 -2.15 10.87
CA VAL A 361 -6.93 -2.02 10.60
C VAL A 361 -6.52 -0.54 10.64
N MET A 362 -7.26 0.35 9.98
CA MET A 362 -6.96 1.78 9.84
C MET A 362 -7.96 2.65 10.59
N VAL A 363 -7.48 3.78 11.11
CA VAL A 363 -8.27 4.71 11.93
C VAL A 363 -9.09 5.66 11.06
N ALA A 364 -10.42 5.58 11.16
CA ALA A 364 -11.31 6.38 10.33
C ALA A 364 -11.22 7.89 10.60
N GLY A 365 -10.99 8.27 11.86
CA GLY A 365 -10.81 9.66 12.25
C GLY A 365 -9.57 10.31 11.64
N ASP A 366 -8.49 9.56 11.40
CA ASP A 366 -7.28 10.10 10.79
C ASP A 366 -7.49 10.38 9.29
N VAL A 367 -8.17 9.46 8.58
CA VAL A 367 -8.50 9.61 7.15
C VAL A 367 -9.45 10.79 6.92
N ARG A 368 -10.45 10.99 7.80
CA ARG A 368 -11.31 12.19 7.74
C ARG A 368 -10.49 13.47 7.86
N SER A 369 -9.55 13.52 8.81
CA SER A 369 -8.70 14.69 9.00
C SER A 369 -7.79 14.95 7.81
N LEU A 370 -7.22 13.90 7.21
CA LEU A 370 -6.36 14.06 6.03
C LEU A 370 -7.16 14.62 4.84
N ALA A 371 -8.33 14.06 4.56
CA ALA A 371 -9.18 14.54 3.48
C ALA A 371 -9.63 16.00 3.70
N ARG A 372 -9.93 16.38 4.95
CA ARG A 372 -10.20 17.78 5.31
C ARG A 372 -8.98 18.67 5.13
N GLN A 373 -7.82 18.24 5.61
CA GLN A 373 -6.57 18.96 5.44
C GLN A 373 -6.33 19.27 3.97
N TYR A 374 -6.38 18.27 3.08
CA TYR A 374 -6.23 18.49 1.63
C TYR A 374 -7.23 19.52 1.07
N CYS A 375 -8.49 19.47 1.49
CA CYS A 375 -9.48 20.48 1.15
C CYS A 375 -9.07 21.88 1.62
N ASP A 376 -8.57 22.01 2.83
CA ASP A 376 -8.29 23.30 3.48
C ASP A 376 -6.98 23.94 2.97
N THR A 377 -6.00 23.14 2.57
CA THR A 377 -4.65 23.57 2.18
C THR A 377 -4.42 23.71 0.67
N GLY A 378 -5.39 23.35 -0.19
CA GLY A 378 -5.33 23.73 -1.61
C GLY A 378 -6.10 22.86 -2.59
N ASN A 379 -6.43 21.61 -2.26
CA ASN A 379 -7.11 20.71 -3.18
C ASN A 379 -8.62 20.67 -2.92
N LYS A 380 -9.38 21.45 -3.70
CA LYS A 380 -10.85 21.49 -3.59
C LYS A 380 -11.56 20.32 -4.29
N SER A 381 -10.83 19.39 -4.88
CA SER A 381 -11.34 18.27 -5.69
C SER A 381 -11.19 16.92 -4.98
N ILE A 382 -11.50 16.88 -3.69
CA ILE A 382 -11.46 15.65 -2.87
C ILE A 382 -12.88 15.14 -2.64
N LYS A 383 -13.15 13.92 -3.11
CA LYS A 383 -14.31 13.10 -2.71
C LYS A 383 -13.88 12.19 -1.57
N PHE A 384 -14.56 12.27 -0.43
CA PHE A 384 -14.39 11.37 0.70
C PHE A 384 -15.67 10.57 0.92
N GLU A 385 -15.54 9.26 1.11
CA GLU A 385 -16.66 8.34 1.35
C GLU A 385 -16.35 7.43 2.54
N GLN A 386 -17.23 7.43 3.55
CA GLN A 386 -17.08 6.58 4.73
C GLN A 386 -18.18 5.52 4.80
N TYR A 387 -17.79 4.26 4.90
CA TYR A 387 -18.69 3.13 5.07
C TYR A 387 -18.83 2.77 6.55
N ASN A 388 -19.83 3.35 7.21
CA ASN A 388 -20.02 3.21 8.66
C ASN A 388 -20.25 1.76 9.14
N LEU A 389 -20.81 0.90 8.28
CA LEU A 389 -21.15 -0.48 8.63
C LEU A 389 -20.15 -1.51 8.13
N LEU A 390 -19.17 -1.09 7.32
CA LEU A 390 -18.23 -2.00 6.69
C LEU A 390 -16.90 -1.99 7.43
N SER A 391 -16.34 -3.20 7.57
CA SER A 391 -14.98 -3.45 8.00
C SER A 391 -13.99 -3.21 6.85
N HIS A 392 -12.71 -3.43 7.10
CA HIS A 392 -11.62 -3.19 6.16
C HIS A 392 -11.82 -3.94 4.84
N VAL A 393 -12.09 -5.25 4.90
CA VAL A 393 -12.31 -6.08 3.70
C VAL A 393 -13.65 -5.75 3.04
N GLY A 394 -14.72 -5.55 3.83
CA GLY A 394 -16.03 -5.19 3.30
C GLY A 394 -16.03 -3.87 2.54
N ALA A 395 -15.31 -2.87 3.06
CA ALA A 395 -15.14 -1.57 2.41
C ALA A 395 -14.35 -1.67 1.10
N ALA A 396 -13.35 -2.57 1.01
CA ALA A 396 -12.59 -2.81 -0.21
C ALA A 396 -13.51 -3.27 -1.37
N VAL A 397 -14.41 -4.21 -1.08
CA VAL A 397 -15.37 -4.75 -2.05
C VAL A 397 -16.33 -3.66 -2.53
N ALA A 398 -16.80 -2.79 -1.63
CA ALA A 398 -17.68 -1.68 -1.99
C ALA A 398 -16.96 -0.58 -2.79
N TRP A 399 -15.68 -0.34 -2.48
CA TRP A 399 -14.86 0.70 -3.10
C TRP A 399 -14.39 0.33 -4.51
N ALA A 400 -13.91 -0.90 -4.72
CA ALA A 400 -13.23 -1.30 -5.96
C ALA A 400 -13.98 -0.93 -7.26
N PRO A 401 -15.28 -1.26 -7.45
CA PRO A 401 -16.00 -0.86 -8.66
C PRO A 401 -16.17 0.66 -8.78
N GLN A 402 -16.33 1.37 -7.66
CA GLN A 402 -16.47 2.82 -7.65
C GLN A 402 -15.15 3.52 -7.98
N ALA A 403 -14.03 2.99 -7.51
CA ALA A 403 -12.69 3.51 -7.76
C ALA A 403 -12.37 3.54 -9.25
N ILE A 404 -12.61 2.41 -9.94
CA ILE A 404 -12.42 2.29 -11.38
C ILE A 404 -13.40 3.21 -12.13
N GLY A 405 -14.67 3.25 -11.75
CA GLY A 405 -15.65 4.16 -12.34
C GLY A 405 -15.26 5.63 -12.18
N TRP A 406 -14.76 6.01 -11.01
CA TRP A 406 -14.31 7.37 -10.73
C TRP A 406 -13.08 7.76 -11.58
N LEU A 407 -12.10 6.85 -11.72
CA LEU A 407 -10.95 7.06 -12.61
C LEU A 407 -11.36 7.14 -14.08
N ASN A 408 -12.29 6.31 -14.55
CA ASN A 408 -12.84 6.38 -15.90
C ASN A 408 -13.37 7.77 -16.22
N ASP A 409 -14.11 8.37 -15.28
CA ASP A 409 -14.62 9.73 -15.42
C ASP A 409 -13.49 10.77 -15.52
N ARG A 410 -12.38 10.59 -14.77
CA ARG A 410 -11.20 11.47 -14.87
C ARG A 410 -10.52 11.35 -16.24
N PHE A 411 -10.31 10.11 -16.72
CA PHE A 411 -9.75 9.87 -18.04
C PHE A 411 -10.63 10.44 -19.17
N ALA A 412 -11.95 10.45 -18.97
CA ALA A 412 -12.92 11.05 -19.89
C ALA A 412 -13.02 12.59 -19.76
N GLY A 413 -12.26 13.22 -18.84
CA GLY A 413 -12.25 14.67 -18.67
C GLY A 413 -13.47 15.24 -17.95
N LYS A 414 -14.28 14.40 -17.27
CA LYS A 414 -15.41 14.90 -16.47
C LYS A 414 -14.90 15.65 -15.25
N THR A 415 -15.66 16.61 -14.73
CA THR A 415 -15.31 17.35 -13.49
C THR A 415 -15.31 16.45 -12.26
N ALA A 416 -14.39 16.67 -11.31
CA ALA A 416 -14.27 15.84 -10.12
C ALA A 416 -15.37 16.16 -9.12
N PRO A 417 -16.09 15.15 -8.59
CA PRO A 417 -16.96 15.38 -7.45
C PRO A 417 -16.10 15.79 -6.24
N SER A 418 -16.67 16.62 -5.37
CA SER A 418 -16.02 17.08 -4.15
C SER A 418 -16.98 17.00 -2.97
N THR A 419 -16.45 16.56 -1.83
CA THR A 419 -17.12 16.59 -0.53
C THR A 419 -16.47 17.57 0.43
N CYS A 420 -15.54 18.40 -0.04
CA CYS A 420 -14.93 19.46 0.77
C CYS A 420 -16.01 20.32 1.45
N GLY A 421 -15.80 20.64 2.73
CA GLY A 421 -16.78 21.34 3.57
C GLY A 421 -17.90 20.46 4.15
N LYS A 422 -18.06 19.20 3.70
CA LYS A 422 -19.07 18.24 4.21
C LYS A 422 -18.47 17.07 4.98
N ILE A 423 -17.14 16.93 4.97
CA ILE A 423 -16.43 15.85 5.68
C ILE A 423 -16.52 16.11 7.19
N ALA A 424 -17.00 15.14 7.96
CA ALA A 424 -17.07 15.25 9.42
C ALA A 424 -15.67 15.45 10.05
N PRO A 425 -15.56 16.09 11.22
CA PRO A 425 -14.30 16.21 11.95
C PRO A 425 -13.61 14.85 12.19
N GLY A 426 -12.29 14.88 12.26
CA GLY A 426 -11.44 13.72 12.53
C GLY A 426 -10.50 13.97 13.71
N ASN A 427 -9.39 13.24 13.75
CA ASN A 427 -8.39 13.31 14.82
C ASN A 427 -7.31 14.36 14.53
N SER A 428 -6.50 14.71 15.54
CA SER A 428 -5.30 15.52 15.33
C SER A 428 -4.23 14.73 14.58
N LEU A 429 -3.75 15.28 13.46
CA LEU A 429 -2.63 14.72 12.70
C LEU A 429 -1.27 15.30 13.10
N ALA A 430 -1.21 16.08 14.19
CA ALA A 430 0.04 16.69 14.65
C ALA A 430 1.13 15.63 14.94
N PRO A 431 2.41 15.93 14.68
CA PRO A 431 3.52 15.04 14.99
C PRO A 431 3.59 14.64 16.47
N GLU A 432 4.10 13.44 16.74
CA GLU A 432 4.42 12.98 18.09
C GLU A 432 5.60 13.77 18.67
N VAL A 433 5.55 14.04 19.98
CA VAL A 433 6.61 14.74 20.71
C VAL A 433 7.30 13.74 21.65
N PRO A 434 8.65 13.70 21.68
CA PRO A 434 9.38 12.86 22.63
C PRO A 434 9.07 13.24 24.07
N VAL A 435 9.12 12.27 24.97
CA VAL A 435 8.99 12.50 26.42
C VAL A 435 10.21 11.97 27.15
N SER A 436 10.56 12.64 28.25
CA SER A 436 11.70 12.30 29.11
C SER A 436 11.51 11.01 29.90
#